data_AF-R4MHE6-F1
#
_entry.id   AF-R4MHE6-F1
#
_cell.length_a   1.000
_cell.length_b   1.000
_cell.length_c   1.000
_cell.angle_alpha   90.00
_cell.angle_beta   90.00
_cell.angle_gamma   90.00
#
_symmetry.space_group_name_H-M   'P 1'
#
loop_
_entity.id
_entity.type
_entity.pdbx_description
1 polymer ?
#
loop_
_entity_poly.entity_id
_entity_poly.type
_entity_poly.pdbx_seq_one_letter_code
_entity_poly.pdbx_strand_id
1 'polypeptide(L)' 'MLIHAAAGGVGIAAVQFAKAAKAEVHGTASPQKHQKLAEFGVDRAIATAGTVRTGIGPV' A
#
# COMPACT_ATOMS: atom_id res chain seq x y z
N MET A 1 -1.70 9.23 -3.75
CA MET A 1 -2.95 8.47 -4.02
C MET A 1 -2.95 7.22 -3.16
N LEU A 2 -4.05 6.95 -2.45
CA LEU A 2 -4.22 5.74 -1.63
C LEU A 2 -5.02 4.69 -2.40
N ILE A 3 -4.51 3.47 -2.53
CA ILE A 3 -5.17 2.36 -3.20
C ILE A 3 -5.41 1.24 -2.20
N HIS A 4 -6.69 0.89 -2.00
CA HIS A 4 -7.06 -0.23 -1.15
C HIS A 4 -6.89 -1.56 -1.90
N ALA A 5 -6.43 -2.61 -1.19
CA ALA A 5 -6.22 -3.94 -1.76
C ALA A 5 -5.39 -3.91 -3.05
N ALA A 6 -4.30 -3.13 -3.04
CA ALA A 6 -3.48 -2.80 -4.20
C ALA A 6 -2.88 -4.03 -4.91
N ALA A 7 -2.84 -5.19 -4.24
CA ALA A 7 -2.34 -6.45 -4.80
C ALA A 7 -3.41 -7.30 -5.50
N GLY A 8 -4.65 -6.82 -5.60
CA GLY A 8 -5.71 -7.44 -6.41
C GLY A 8 -5.65 -6.98 -7.86
N GLY A 9 -6.40 -7.65 -8.77
CA GLY A 9 -6.36 -7.33 -10.21
C GLY A 9 -6.69 -5.87 -10.53
N VAL A 10 -7.74 -5.31 -9.90
CA VAL A 10 -8.09 -3.89 -10.06
C VAL A 10 -7.06 -2.98 -9.40
N GLY A 11 -6.54 -3.39 -8.23
CA GLY A 11 -5.52 -2.65 -7.49
C GLY A 11 -4.26 -2.44 -8.34
N ILE A 12 -3.78 -3.50 -8.99
CA ILE A 12 -2.60 -3.44 -9.87
C ILE A 12 -2.86 -2.50 -11.04
N ALA A 13 -4.01 -2.61 -11.71
CA ALA A 13 -4.35 -1.70 -12.80
C ALA A 13 -4.38 -0.23 -12.34
N ALA A 14 -4.97 0.05 -11.17
CA ALA A 14 -5.01 1.38 -10.58
C ALA A 14 -3.61 1.92 -10.24
N VAL A 15 -2.69 1.06 -9.77
CA VAL A 15 -1.28 1.43 -9.54
C VAL A 15 -0.66 1.88 -10.86
N GLN A 16 -0.80 1.10 -11.93
CA GLN A 16 -0.22 1.46 -13.22
C GLN A 16 -0.73 2.81 -13.74
N PHE A 17 -2.04 3.07 -13.65
CA PHE A 17 -2.61 4.36 -14.04
C PHE A 17 -2.08 5.51 -13.17
N ALA A 18 -1.99 5.31 -11.86
CA ALA A 18 -1.46 6.32 -10.95
C ALA A 18 0.00 6.66 -11.26
N LYS A 19 0.83 5.66 -11.57
CA LYS A 19 2.23 5.89 -11.96
C LYS A 19 2.35 6.56 -13.32
N ALA A 20 1.51 6.20 -14.30
CA ALA A 20 1.44 6.91 -15.57
C ALA A 20 1.06 8.39 -15.39
N ALA A 21 0.21 8.69 -14.40
CA ALA A 21 -0.14 10.05 -13.99
C ALA A 21 0.92 10.73 -13.08
N LYS A 22 2.09 10.11 -12.88
CA LYS A 22 3.17 10.57 -12.00
C LYS A 22 2.75 10.78 -10.53
N ALA A 23 1.72 10.07 -10.07
CA ALA A 23 1.30 10.14 -8.68
C ALA A 23 2.19 9.27 -7.78
N GLU A 24 2.40 9.71 -6.54
CA GLU A 24 2.89 8.86 -5.46
C GLU A 24 1.77 7.91 -5.02
N VAL A 25 2.08 6.62 -4.90
CA VAL A 25 1.11 5.55 -4.62
C VAL A 25 1.38 4.93 -3.26
N HIS A 26 0.39 5.01 -2.37
CA HIS A 26 0.35 4.26 -1.12
C HIS A 26 -0.67 3.14 -1.28
N GLY A 27 -0.28 1.90 -1.06
CA GLY A 27 -1.12 0.73 -1.32
C GLY A 27 -1.30 -0.13 -0.07
N THR A 28 -2.54 -0.57 0.21
CA THR A 28 -2.78 -1.55 1.27
C THR A 28 -2.78 -2.98 0.73
N ALA A 29 -2.13 -3.91 1.44
CA ALA A 29 -2.28 -5.35 1.23
C ALA A 29 -1.76 -6.14 2.44
N SER A 30 -1.96 -7.45 2.43
CA SER A 30 -1.31 -8.38 3.38
C SER A 30 0.21 -8.23 3.33
N PRO A 31 0.94 -8.34 4.47
CA PRO A 31 2.39 -8.16 4.53
C PRO A 31 3.18 -9.01 3.52
N GLN A 32 2.76 -10.27 3.32
CA GLN A 32 3.37 -11.20 2.36
C GLN A 32 3.37 -10.69 0.91
N LYS A 33 2.53 -9.70 0.58
CA LYS A 33 2.40 -9.13 -0.77
C LYS A 33 3.19 -7.83 -0.96
N HIS A 34 3.86 -7.32 0.07
CA HIS A 34 4.52 -6.01 0.02
C HIS A 34 5.68 -5.97 -0.98
N GLN A 35 6.47 -7.04 -1.10
CA GLN A 35 7.52 -7.12 -2.11
C GLN A 35 6.95 -7.03 -3.53
N LYS A 36 5.93 -7.83 -3.84
CA LYS A 36 5.24 -7.76 -5.14
C LYS A 36 4.61 -6.41 -5.40
N LEU A 37 4.05 -5.74 -4.39
CA LEU A 37 3.49 -4.39 -4.55
C LEU A 37 4.53 -3.37 -4.97
N ALA A 38 5.74 -3.44 -4.40
CA ALA A 38 6.84 -2.56 -4.78
C ALA A 38 7.24 -2.79 -6.25
N GLU A 39 7.26 -4.05 -6.72
CA GLU A 39 7.51 -4.38 -8.13
C GLU A 39 6.46 -3.78 -9.09
N PHE A 40 5.20 -3.66 -8.65
CA PHE A 40 4.15 -2.98 -9.41
C PHE A 40 4.22 -1.45 -9.34
N GLY A 41 5.14 -0.88 -8.57
CA GLY A 41 5.34 0.57 -8.49
C GLY A 41 4.60 1.26 -7.35
N VAL A 42 4.17 0.51 -6.33
CA VAL A 42 3.71 1.12 -5.07
C VAL A 42 4.90 1.70 -4.31
N ASP A 43 4.83 2.99 -3.99
CA ASP A 43 5.91 3.70 -3.30
C ASP A 43 5.91 3.40 -1.78
N ARG A 44 4.72 3.23 -1.18
CA ARG A 44 4.57 2.81 0.23
C ARG A 44 3.52 1.73 0.41
N ALA A 45 3.93 0.58 0.92
CA ALA A 45 3.02 -0.51 1.26
C ALA A 45 2.56 -0.41 2.73
N ILE A 46 1.26 -0.51 2.95
CA ILE A 46 0.62 -0.49 4.27
C ILE A 46 0.03 -1.87 4.53
N ALA A 47 0.40 -2.48 5.65
CA ALA A 47 -0.13 -3.78 6.05
C ALA A 47 -1.61 -3.66 6.47
N THR A 48 -2.49 -4.49 5.90
CA THR A 48 -3.90 -4.53 6.31
C THR A 48 -4.07 -5.02 7.75
N ALA A 49 -3.18 -5.91 8.21
CA ALA A 49 -3.05 -6.26 9.62
C ALA A 49 -2.09 -5.27 10.28
N GLY A 50 -2.61 -4.12 10.70
CA GLY A 50 -1.83 -3.12 11.43
C GLY A 50 -1.57 -3.55 12.87
N THR A 51 -0.32 -3.47 13.33
CA THR A 51 -0.06 -3.35 14.78
C THR A 51 -0.34 -1.90 15.16
N VAL A 52 -1.43 -1.65 15.89
CA VAL A 52 -1.70 -0.32 16.44
C VAL A 52 -0.69 -0.06 17.54
N ARG A 53 0.24 0.87 17.31
CA ARG A 53 1.11 1.38 18.37
C ARG A 53 0.31 2.41 19.17
N THR A 54 -0.28 1.99 20.29
CA THR A 54 -0.84 2.91 21.28
C THR A 54 0.30 3.64 21.96
N GLY A 55 0.58 4.86 21.51
CA GLY A 55 1.54 5.78 22.11
C GLY A 55 1.00 6.44 23.38
N ILE A 56 0.43 5.67 24.30
CA ILE A 56 0.14 6.16 25.66
C ILE A 56 1.33 5.74 26.51
N GLY A 57 2.32 6.61 26.62
CA GLY A 57 3.37 6.46 27.63
C GLY A 57 2.75 6.57 29.02
N PRO A 58 3.38 6.01 30.07
CA PRO A 58 2.92 6.23 31.44
C PRO A 58 2.91 7.74 31.72
N VAL A 59 1.76 8.25 32.18
CA VAL A 59 1.63 9.62 32.73
C VAL A 59 2.35 9.73 34.06
#